data_AF-D6E690-F1
#
_entry.id   AF-D6E690-F1
#
_cell.length_a   1.000
_cell.length_b   1.000
_cell.length_c   1.000
_cell.angle_alpha   90.00
_cell.angle_beta   90.00
_cell.angle_gamma   90.00
#
_symmetry.space_group_name_H-M   'P 1'
#
loop_
_entity.id
_entity.type
_entity.pdbx_description
1 polymer ?
#
loop_
_entity_poly.entity_id
_entity_poly.type
_entity_poly.pdbx_seq_one_letter_code
_entity_poly.pdbx_strand_id
1 'polypeptide(L)'
;MTCLAATLAYVTWWLYRRGGVPPWFVVATAAFFALNPIIPRYAITMWKDILFSAVLLLFILALFDLVRSNSALRTHKSWLVRFIALTLGVFFLRSNGIYILLATFAIGLIFYQPLRKFCLMFLVGTLVVSICWSGIISLTGIKSGSFAESVGIPLQQLGAAFSYGNYNDTDVDKMEDFIPLDELKTGYDKTLADGIKFNEAFNDEYLNTHKSEFLDLYLSMAPRNLIPYIEAWGWQTRGYWDPSVSSWLIVPSAYLGNDAQSFLPSIDNAYNSDMKHFATLAYPLLSVGMLTWVLLFTLLFQAYRRGQLLPLLPLAVLIGTMLIAAPAWCEFRYVFAVHLALPLMIALCLYGNRISPITKTTDNRMKKPTIPNTQGVLGNE
;
A
#
# COMPACT_ATOMS: atom_id res chain seq x y z
N MET A 1 15.50 5.96 -7.21
CA MET A 1 15.64 5.19 -8.48
C MET A 1 16.21 3.78 -8.33
N THR A 2 17.45 3.59 -7.84
CA THR A 2 18.14 2.28 -7.84
C THR A 2 17.42 1.17 -7.06
N CYS A 3 16.93 1.45 -5.85
CA CYS A 3 16.20 0.46 -5.05
C CYS A 3 14.92 -0.04 -5.74
N LEU A 4 14.18 0.86 -6.40
CA LEU A 4 12.97 0.51 -7.13
C LEU A 4 13.33 -0.35 -8.35
N ALA A 5 14.29 0.07 -9.17
CA ALA A 5 14.74 -0.71 -10.33
C ALA A 5 15.23 -2.11 -9.93
N ALA A 6 16.02 -2.23 -8.86
CA ALA A 6 16.46 -3.51 -8.31
C ALA A 6 15.29 -4.38 -7.84
N THR A 7 14.27 -3.77 -7.23
CA THR A 7 13.04 -4.46 -6.82
C THR A 7 12.28 -5.00 -8.03
N LEU A 8 12.06 -4.18 -9.05
CA LEU A 8 11.34 -4.58 -10.27
C LEU A 8 12.09 -5.68 -11.04
N ALA A 9 13.42 -5.59 -11.13
CA ALA A 9 14.28 -6.63 -11.67
C ALA A 9 14.23 -7.92 -10.83
N TYR A 10 14.14 -7.80 -9.50
CA TYR A 10 13.96 -8.95 -8.63
C TYR A 10 12.59 -9.60 -8.84
N VAL A 11 11.51 -8.84 -9.07
CA VAL A 11 10.18 -9.41 -9.37
C VAL A 11 10.20 -10.23 -10.66
N THR A 12 10.81 -9.71 -11.74
CA THR A 12 10.92 -10.44 -13.01
C THR A 12 11.78 -11.69 -12.87
N TRP A 13 12.92 -11.59 -12.18
CA TRP A 13 13.75 -12.73 -11.84
C TRP A 13 13.01 -13.77 -10.99
N TRP A 14 12.23 -13.31 -10.01
CA TRP A 14 11.44 -14.17 -9.13
C TRP A 14 10.41 -14.95 -9.95
N LEU A 15 9.65 -14.29 -10.83
CA LEU A 15 8.69 -14.95 -11.71
C LEU A 15 9.34 -16.00 -12.62
N TYR A 16 10.49 -15.66 -13.22
CA TYR A 16 11.25 -16.57 -14.07
C TYR A 16 11.70 -17.84 -13.33
N ARG A 17 12.17 -17.70 -12.08
CA ARG A 17 12.74 -18.80 -11.30
C ARG A 17 11.73 -19.80 -10.76
N ARG A 18 10.44 -19.45 -10.66
CA ARG A 18 9.43 -20.29 -9.99
C ARG A 18 8.96 -21.50 -10.78
N GLY A 19 9.28 -21.59 -12.06
CA GLY A 19 8.69 -22.61 -12.94
C GLY A 19 7.18 -22.40 -13.10
N GLY A 20 6.65 -22.69 -14.28
CA GLY A 20 5.21 -22.59 -14.55
C GLY A 20 4.72 -21.23 -15.06
N VAL A 21 5.52 -20.16 -14.96
CA VAL A 21 5.29 -18.90 -15.66
C VAL A 21 6.04 -18.93 -17.00
N PRO A 22 5.39 -18.72 -18.15
CA PRO A 22 6.05 -18.77 -19.45
C PRO A 22 6.99 -17.57 -19.67
N PRO A 23 8.09 -17.71 -20.43
CA PRO A 23 9.06 -16.63 -20.65
C PRO A 23 8.45 -15.35 -21.22
N TRP A 24 7.46 -15.46 -22.11
CA TRP A 24 6.77 -14.30 -22.68
C TRP A 24 6.08 -13.45 -21.60
N PHE A 25 5.57 -14.07 -20.53
CA PHE A 25 4.91 -13.35 -19.44
C PHE A 25 5.95 -12.59 -18.59
N VAL A 26 7.13 -13.18 -18.40
CA VAL A 26 8.25 -12.49 -17.74
C VAL A 26 8.70 -11.28 -18.56
N VAL A 27 8.80 -11.43 -19.90
CA VAL A 27 9.11 -10.32 -20.81
C VAL A 27 8.01 -9.25 -20.78
N ALA A 28 6.73 -9.64 -20.80
CA ALA A 28 5.61 -8.72 -20.69
C ALA A 28 5.61 -7.97 -19.35
N THR A 29 6.00 -8.64 -18.25
CA THR A 29 6.16 -8.00 -16.94
C THR A 29 7.29 -6.97 -16.95
N ALA A 30 8.43 -7.31 -17.56
CA ALA A 30 9.55 -6.38 -17.71
C ALA A 30 9.16 -5.18 -18.60
N ALA A 31 8.43 -5.42 -19.69
CA ALA A 31 7.91 -4.39 -20.57
C ALA A 31 6.92 -3.47 -19.84
N PHE A 32 6.00 -4.03 -19.03
CA PHE A 32 5.11 -3.24 -18.18
C PHE A 32 5.91 -2.32 -17.25
N PHE A 33 6.95 -2.82 -16.58
CA PHE A 33 7.77 -1.98 -15.70
C PHE A 33 8.59 -0.91 -16.42
N ALA A 34 9.09 -1.21 -17.62
CA ALA A 34 9.93 -0.30 -18.40
C ALA A 34 9.12 0.77 -19.15
N LEU A 35 7.94 0.41 -19.67
CA LEU A 35 7.12 1.26 -20.52
C LEU A 35 6.04 2.03 -19.76
N ASN A 36 5.79 1.70 -18.49
CA ASN A 36 4.79 2.42 -17.70
C ASN A 36 5.34 3.78 -17.21
N PRO A 37 4.78 4.92 -17.66
CA PRO A 37 5.32 6.24 -17.37
C PRO A 37 5.13 6.71 -15.92
N ILE A 38 4.27 6.04 -15.13
CA ILE A 38 4.12 6.30 -13.69
C ILE A 38 5.38 5.92 -12.91
N ILE A 39 6.01 4.81 -13.29
CA ILE A 39 7.17 4.25 -12.59
C ILE A 39 8.36 5.22 -12.59
N PRO A 40 8.81 5.80 -13.74
CA PRO A 40 9.89 6.77 -13.73
C PRO A 40 9.54 8.05 -12.96
N ARG A 41 8.29 8.54 -13.04
CA ARG A 41 7.83 9.73 -12.29
C ARG A 41 7.99 9.53 -10.78
N TYR A 42 7.56 8.38 -10.27
CA TYR A 42 7.81 8.05 -8.88
C TYR A 42 9.26 7.68 -8.61
N ALA A 43 10.00 7.08 -9.54
CA ALA A 43 11.40 6.74 -9.30
C ALA A 43 12.28 7.98 -9.00
N ILE A 44 12.00 9.12 -9.63
CA ILE A 44 12.68 10.42 -9.40
C ILE A 44 12.13 11.19 -8.20
N THR A 45 10.92 10.88 -7.74
CA THR A 45 10.28 11.60 -6.64
C THR A 45 10.78 11.03 -5.30
N MET A 46 11.30 11.87 -4.40
CA MET A 46 11.78 11.44 -3.08
C MET A 46 10.64 11.28 -2.08
N TRP A 47 9.72 10.35 -2.32
CA TRP A 47 8.69 9.99 -1.33
C TRP A 47 8.97 8.65 -0.67
N LYS A 48 8.84 8.62 0.66
CA LYS A 48 8.96 7.41 1.46
C LYS A 48 7.97 6.32 1.02
N ASP A 49 6.81 6.71 0.47
CA ASP A 49 5.78 5.80 -0.03
C ASP A 49 6.27 4.87 -1.15
N ILE A 50 7.23 5.33 -1.95
CA ILE A 50 7.79 4.56 -3.07
C ILE A 50 8.70 3.47 -2.54
N LEU A 51 9.54 3.80 -1.56
CA LEU A 51 10.40 2.84 -0.88
C LEU A 51 9.55 1.83 -0.10
N PHE A 52 8.52 2.30 0.59
CA PHE A 52 7.53 1.43 1.26
C PHE A 52 6.88 0.45 0.27
N SER A 53 6.44 0.94 -0.89
CA SER A 53 5.81 0.10 -1.92
C SER A 53 6.74 -0.98 -2.47
N ALA A 54 8.01 -0.64 -2.67
CA ALA A 54 9.02 -1.60 -3.08
C ALA A 54 9.27 -2.67 -2.01
N VAL A 55 9.44 -2.27 -0.75
CA VAL A 55 9.64 -3.19 0.38
C VAL A 55 8.41 -4.07 0.60
N LEU A 56 7.20 -3.52 0.49
CA LEU A 56 5.95 -4.26 0.63
C LEU A 56 5.81 -5.31 -0.48
N LEU A 57 6.18 -4.98 -1.73
CA LEU A 57 6.18 -5.95 -2.83
C LEU A 57 7.16 -7.10 -2.59
N LEU A 58 8.37 -6.81 -2.12
CA LEU A 58 9.35 -7.84 -1.74
C LEU A 58 8.85 -8.69 -0.56
N PHE A 59 8.20 -8.07 0.42
CA PHE A 59 7.56 -8.77 1.54
C PHE A 59 6.47 -9.74 1.07
N ILE A 60 5.63 -9.32 0.12
CA ILE A 60 4.61 -10.16 -0.52
C ILE A 60 5.26 -11.37 -1.23
N LEU A 61 6.33 -11.16 -2.00
CA LEU A 61 7.07 -12.27 -2.62
C LEU A 61 7.67 -13.23 -1.59
N ALA A 62 8.18 -12.71 -0.47
CA ALA A 62 8.69 -13.53 0.61
C ALA A 62 7.57 -14.30 1.35
N LEU A 63 6.37 -13.73 1.49
CA LEU A 63 5.18 -14.44 1.99
C LEU A 63 4.74 -15.55 1.02
N PHE A 64 4.78 -15.31 -0.29
CA PHE A 64 4.54 -16.35 -1.28
C PHE A 64 5.45 -17.56 -1.07
N ASP A 65 6.73 -17.30 -0.80
CA ASP A 65 7.73 -18.32 -0.53
C ASP A 65 7.46 -19.05 0.77
N LEU A 66 7.14 -18.31 1.83
CA LEU A 66 6.81 -18.86 3.13
C LEU A 66 5.61 -19.83 3.05
N VAL A 67 4.56 -19.48 2.29
CA VAL A 67 3.35 -20.30 2.17
C VAL A 67 3.57 -21.54 1.31
N ARG A 68 4.42 -21.46 0.27
CA ARG A 68 4.68 -22.59 -0.65
C ARG A 68 5.84 -23.49 -0.25
N SER A 69 6.75 -23.02 0.59
CA SER A 69 7.93 -23.77 0.96
C SER A 69 7.66 -24.75 2.10
N ASN A 70 8.51 -25.78 2.16
CA ASN A 70 8.56 -26.69 3.30
C ASN A 70 9.16 -25.99 4.53
N SER A 71 9.04 -26.65 5.69
CA SER A 71 9.54 -26.14 6.98
C SER A 71 11.02 -25.70 6.97
N ALA A 72 11.84 -26.26 6.08
CA ALA A 72 13.26 -25.95 5.94
C ALA A 72 13.57 -24.50 5.54
N LEU A 73 12.67 -23.78 4.84
CA LEU A 73 12.93 -22.38 4.51
C LEU A 73 12.95 -21.50 5.77
N ARG A 74 12.10 -21.85 6.75
CA ARG A 74 11.94 -21.10 8.01
C ARG A 74 13.17 -21.19 8.92
N THR A 75 14.04 -22.17 8.69
CA THR A 75 15.31 -22.32 9.43
C THR A 75 16.52 -21.80 8.64
N HIS A 76 16.32 -21.33 7.41
CA HIS A 76 17.41 -20.83 6.58
C HIS A 76 17.82 -19.41 6.99
N LYS A 77 18.96 -19.27 7.66
CA LYS A 77 19.45 -18.01 8.26
C LYS A 77 19.38 -16.82 7.31
N SER A 78 19.88 -16.94 6.07
CA SER A 78 19.89 -15.80 5.15
C SER A 78 18.50 -15.39 4.65
N TRP A 79 17.54 -16.33 4.63
CA TRP A 79 16.17 -16.02 4.22
C TRP A 79 15.44 -15.35 5.39
N LEU A 80 15.63 -15.87 6.61
CA LEU A 80 15.04 -15.29 7.82
C LEU A 80 15.53 -13.85 8.06
N VAL A 81 16.83 -13.58 7.89
CA VAL A 81 17.38 -12.22 7.99
C VAL A 81 16.73 -11.27 6.97
N ARG A 82 16.57 -11.73 5.72
CA ARG A 82 15.87 -10.96 4.67
C ARG A 82 14.40 -10.72 5.05
N PHE A 83 13.70 -11.74 5.54
CA PHE A 83 12.30 -11.63 5.95
C PHE A 83 12.11 -10.66 7.14
N ILE A 84 13.00 -10.70 8.14
CA ILE A 84 13.03 -9.76 9.25
C ILE A 84 13.28 -8.34 8.74
N ALA A 85 14.28 -8.14 7.88
CA ALA A 85 14.57 -6.82 7.31
C ALA A 85 13.38 -6.25 6.52
N LEU A 86 12.69 -7.08 5.72
CA LEU A 86 11.47 -6.69 5.01
C LEU A 86 10.32 -6.34 5.98
N THR A 87 10.14 -7.13 7.04
CA THR A 87 9.14 -6.88 8.08
C THR A 87 9.40 -5.53 8.77
N LEU A 88 10.63 -5.27 9.19
CA LEU A 88 11.03 -4.00 9.80
C LEU A 88 10.89 -2.84 8.80
N GLY A 89 11.21 -3.06 7.53
CA GLY A 89 11.02 -2.05 6.49
C GLY A 89 9.54 -1.69 6.29
N VAL A 90 8.64 -2.67 6.25
CA VAL A 90 7.18 -2.41 6.23
C VAL A 90 6.76 -1.63 7.48
N PHE A 91 7.28 -2.00 8.66
CA PHE A 91 6.98 -1.34 9.92
C PHE A 91 7.41 0.14 9.97
N PHE A 92 8.66 0.44 9.63
CA PHE A 92 9.24 1.78 9.81
C PHE A 92 8.95 2.77 8.68
N LEU A 93 8.76 2.30 7.45
CA LEU A 93 8.62 3.20 6.30
C LEU A 93 7.25 3.90 6.24
N ARG A 94 6.22 3.34 6.87
CA ARG A 94 4.87 3.92 6.88
C ARG A 94 4.13 3.58 8.17
N SER A 95 3.41 4.55 8.73
CA SER A 95 2.55 4.36 9.91
C SER A 95 1.54 3.23 9.73
N ASN A 96 0.96 3.07 8.53
CA ASN A 96 0.00 1.99 8.26
C ASN A 96 0.66 0.59 8.18
N GLY A 97 1.99 0.53 8.13
CA GLY A 97 2.76 -0.70 8.05
C GLY A 97 2.53 -1.63 9.24
N ILE A 98 2.34 -1.08 10.45
CA ILE A 98 2.00 -1.87 11.63
C ILE A 98 0.70 -2.65 11.43
N TYR A 99 -0.36 -2.01 10.92
CA TYR A 99 -1.65 -2.67 10.71
C TYR A 99 -1.56 -3.76 9.65
N ILE A 100 -0.78 -3.53 8.59
CA ILE A 100 -0.49 -4.53 7.56
C ILE A 100 0.17 -5.78 8.18
N LEU A 101 1.19 -5.60 9.01
CA LEU A 101 1.89 -6.72 9.65
C LEU A 101 1.01 -7.45 10.66
N LEU A 102 0.31 -6.72 11.54
CA LEU A 102 -0.57 -7.30 12.55
C LEU A 102 -1.68 -8.13 11.89
N ALA A 103 -2.38 -7.57 10.91
CA ALA A 103 -3.44 -8.29 10.18
C ALA A 103 -2.88 -9.50 9.43
N THR A 104 -1.73 -9.35 8.76
CA THR A 104 -1.08 -10.45 8.02
C THR A 104 -0.73 -11.62 8.94
N PHE A 105 -0.05 -11.36 10.05
CA PHE A 105 0.37 -12.43 10.96
C PHE A 105 -0.79 -12.97 11.80
N ALA A 106 -1.78 -12.16 12.19
CA ALA A 106 -2.97 -12.63 12.88
C ALA A 106 -3.80 -13.58 11.99
N ILE A 107 -4.07 -13.21 10.73
CA ILE A 107 -4.79 -14.07 9.78
C ILE A 107 -3.95 -15.32 9.45
N GLY A 108 -2.64 -15.18 9.28
CA GLY A 108 -1.73 -16.32 9.14
C GLY A 108 -1.79 -17.29 10.32
N LEU A 109 -1.82 -16.77 11.55
CA LEU A 109 -1.95 -17.55 12.78
C LEU A 109 -3.29 -18.31 12.86
N ILE A 110 -4.39 -17.68 12.48
CA ILE A 110 -5.72 -18.30 12.56
C ILE A 110 -5.88 -19.39 11.48
N PHE A 111 -5.60 -19.03 10.23
CA PHE A 111 -6.01 -19.82 9.06
C PHE A 111 -4.90 -20.69 8.45
N TYR A 112 -3.61 -20.42 8.71
CA TYR A 112 -2.49 -21.17 8.13
C TYR A 112 -1.79 -22.03 9.19
N GLN A 113 -2.38 -23.18 9.53
CA GLN A 113 -1.90 -24.09 10.57
C GLN A 113 -0.39 -24.39 10.52
N PRO A 114 0.24 -24.69 9.36
CA PRO A 114 1.67 -24.98 9.30
C PRO A 114 2.57 -23.80 9.65
N LEU A 115 2.03 -22.58 9.64
CA LEU A 115 2.74 -21.32 9.88
C LEU A 115 2.43 -20.72 11.24
N ARG A 116 1.59 -21.33 12.08
CA ARG A 116 1.14 -20.77 13.37
C ARG A 116 2.26 -20.26 14.26
N LYS A 117 3.26 -21.10 14.54
CA LYS A 117 4.41 -20.71 15.39
C LYS A 117 5.20 -19.54 14.79
N PHE A 118 5.37 -19.56 13.47
CA PHE A 118 6.07 -18.49 12.75
C PHE A 118 5.27 -17.18 12.82
N CYS A 119 3.98 -17.23 12.52
CA CYS A 119 3.09 -16.07 12.57
C CYS A 119 2.99 -15.51 13.99
N LEU A 120 2.90 -16.36 15.02
CA LEU A 120 2.90 -15.92 16.41
C LEU A 120 4.18 -15.19 16.78
N MET A 121 5.35 -15.74 16.41
CA MET A 121 6.64 -15.11 16.67
C MET A 121 6.74 -13.72 16.03
N PHE A 122 6.32 -13.58 14.76
CA PHE A 122 6.34 -12.31 14.07
C PHE A 122 5.25 -11.33 14.55
N LEU A 123 4.10 -11.83 14.98
CA LEU A 123 3.04 -11.03 15.60
C LEU A 123 3.53 -10.43 16.92
N VAL A 124 4.06 -11.27 17.82
CA VAL A 124 4.65 -10.83 19.09
C VAL A 124 5.83 -9.90 18.84
N GLY A 125 6.72 -10.24 17.90
CA GLY A 125 7.84 -9.40 17.52
C GLY A 125 7.41 -8.02 17.03
N THR A 126 6.36 -7.94 16.21
CA THR A 126 5.78 -6.66 15.73
C THR A 126 5.26 -5.84 16.91
N LEU A 127 4.52 -6.45 17.84
CA LEU A 127 4.01 -5.77 19.03
C LEU A 127 5.15 -5.26 19.93
N VAL A 128 6.17 -6.08 20.18
CA VAL A 128 7.34 -5.70 20.99
C VAL A 128 8.07 -4.53 20.34
N VAL A 129 8.37 -4.61 19.04
CA VAL A 129 9.00 -3.50 18.30
C VAL A 129 8.15 -2.23 18.37
N SER A 130 6.83 -2.35 18.31
CA SER A 130 5.90 -1.22 18.44
C SER A 130 6.01 -0.55 19.81
N ILE A 131 5.98 -1.33 20.89
CA ILE A 131 6.08 -0.82 22.26
C ILE A 131 7.45 -0.17 22.47
N CYS A 132 8.53 -0.83 22.05
CA CYS A 132 9.89 -0.29 22.15
C CYS A 132 10.03 1.01 21.36
N TRP A 133 9.50 1.06 20.13
CA TRP A 133 9.57 2.25 19.28
C TRP A 133 8.82 3.43 19.89
N SER A 134 7.60 3.20 20.39
CA SER A 134 6.84 4.24 21.11
C SER A 134 7.57 4.75 22.35
N GLY A 135 8.18 3.85 23.13
CA GLY A 135 9.01 4.23 24.28
C GLY A 135 10.23 5.07 23.89
N ILE A 136 10.94 4.69 22.82
CA ILE A 136 12.07 5.47 22.31
C ILE A 136 11.61 6.87 21.90
N ILE A 137 10.53 7.00 21.15
CA ILE A 137 9.99 8.31 20.75
C ILE A 137 9.67 9.17 21.98
N SER A 138 9.03 8.60 23.00
CA SER A 138 8.70 9.35 24.22
C SER A 138 9.93 9.90 24.96
N LEU A 139 11.08 9.22 24.86
CA LEU A 139 12.34 9.65 25.46
C LEU A 139 13.05 10.76 24.65
N THR A 140 12.73 10.89 23.36
CA THR A 140 13.35 11.91 22.50
C THR A 140 12.76 13.31 22.65
N GLY A 141 11.69 13.48 23.41
CA GLY A 141 10.98 14.77 23.56
C GLY A 141 10.30 15.26 22.27
N ILE A 142 10.26 14.44 21.21
CA ILE A 142 9.53 14.73 19.98
C ILE A 142 8.03 14.69 20.31
N LYS A 143 7.32 15.80 20.05
CA LYS A 143 5.86 15.85 20.19
C LYS A 143 5.23 14.72 19.39
N SER A 144 4.34 13.94 20.02
CA SER A 144 3.57 12.92 19.32
C SER A 144 2.82 13.56 18.16
N GLY A 145 2.71 12.87 17.03
CA GLY A 145 1.91 13.35 15.89
C GLY A 145 0.49 13.68 16.33
N SER A 146 -0.09 14.72 15.72
CA SER A 146 -1.45 15.16 16.01
C SER A 146 -2.45 14.00 15.87
N PHE A 147 -3.33 13.84 16.86
CA PHE A 147 -4.44 12.88 16.79
C PHE A 147 -5.35 13.15 15.60
N ALA A 148 -5.47 14.40 15.13
CA ALA A 148 -6.25 14.78 13.97
C ALA A 148 -5.84 14.00 12.70
N GLU A 149 -4.57 13.63 12.57
CA GLU A 149 -4.08 12.79 11.46
C GLU A 149 -4.69 11.39 11.47
N SER A 150 -5.03 10.86 12.65
CA SER A 150 -5.63 9.54 12.82
C SER A 150 -7.16 9.55 12.72
N VAL A 151 -7.80 10.70 12.90
CA VAL A 151 -9.27 10.85 12.90
C VAL A 151 -9.80 11.68 11.72
N GLY A 152 -9.11 11.66 10.59
CA GLY A 152 -9.52 12.40 9.39
C GLY A 152 -10.91 12.05 8.85
N ILE A 153 -11.29 10.76 8.88
CA ILE A 153 -12.64 10.31 8.47
C ILE A 153 -13.70 10.73 9.51
N PRO A 154 -13.52 10.50 10.82
CA PRO A 154 -14.42 11.05 11.84
C PRO A 154 -14.62 12.57 11.75
N LEU A 155 -13.54 13.34 11.58
CA LEU A 155 -13.61 14.80 11.40
C LEU A 155 -14.44 15.17 10.17
N GLN A 156 -14.22 14.48 9.05
CA GLN A 156 -15.00 14.68 7.82
C GLN A 156 -16.49 14.40 8.02
N GLN A 157 -16.82 13.33 8.73
CA GLN A 157 -18.20 12.92 8.98
C GLN A 157 -18.92 13.87 9.95
N LEU A 158 -18.21 14.34 10.98
CA LEU A 158 -18.72 15.41 11.86
C LEU A 158 -18.93 16.71 11.09
N GLY A 159 -17.97 17.15 10.28
CA GLY A 159 -18.12 18.33 9.42
C GLY A 159 -19.35 18.25 8.51
N ALA A 160 -19.62 17.07 7.95
CA ALA A 160 -20.82 16.82 7.15
C ALA A 160 -22.11 16.86 7.98
N ALA A 161 -22.11 16.27 9.17
CA ALA A 161 -23.27 16.28 10.07
C ALA A 161 -23.61 17.68 10.58
N PHE A 162 -22.61 18.50 10.91
CA PHE A 162 -22.85 19.89 11.30
C PHE A 162 -23.22 20.79 10.12
N SER A 163 -22.83 20.44 8.89
CA SER A 163 -23.16 21.22 7.70
C SER A 163 -24.53 20.88 7.09
N TYR A 164 -24.91 19.60 7.09
CA TYR A 164 -26.10 19.11 6.36
C TYR A 164 -26.97 18.14 7.17
N GLY A 165 -26.56 17.78 8.38
CA GLY A 165 -27.22 16.78 9.21
C GLY A 165 -28.05 17.38 10.34
N ASN A 166 -28.37 16.53 11.31
CA ASN A 166 -29.13 16.85 12.52
C ASN A 166 -28.21 16.88 13.73
N TYR A 167 -28.20 18.00 14.44
CA TYR A 167 -27.47 18.20 15.69
C TYR A 167 -28.32 19.04 16.64
N ASN A 168 -28.00 18.99 17.94
CA ASN A 168 -28.63 19.85 18.96
C ASN A 168 -27.59 20.79 19.58
N ASP A 169 -28.04 21.69 20.46
CA ASP A 169 -27.18 22.69 21.09
C ASP A 169 -26.04 22.03 21.91
N THR A 170 -26.30 20.91 22.57
CA THR A 170 -25.25 20.15 23.29
C THR A 170 -24.18 19.57 22.36
N ASP A 171 -24.54 19.16 21.15
CA ASP A 171 -23.59 18.70 20.14
C ASP A 171 -22.71 19.89 19.67
N VAL A 172 -23.31 21.08 19.52
CA VAL A 172 -22.59 22.33 19.18
C VAL A 172 -21.60 22.71 20.27
N ASP A 173 -22.06 22.78 21.52
CA ASP A 173 -21.22 23.14 22.67
C ASP A 173 -19.96 22.27 22.73
N LYS A 174 -20.11 20.95 22.54
CA LYS A 174 -19.00 20.00 22.51
C LYS A 174 -18.08 20.18 21.30
N MET A 175 -18.62 20.59 20.15
CA MET A 175 -17.83 20.79 18.94
C MET A 175 -17.01 22.08 19.03
N GLU A 176 -17.55 23.12 19.66
CA GLU A 176 -16.88 24.42 19.82
C GLU A 176 -15.60 24.33 20.65
N ASP A 177 -15.48 23.36 21.57
CA ASP A 177 -14.22 23.07 22.27
C ASP A 177 -13.09 22.66 21.31
N PHE A 178 -13.43 22.03 20.17
CA PHE A 178 -12.46 21.61 19.14
C PHE A 178 -12.29 22.64 18.03
N ILE A 179 -13.38 23.23 17.54
CA ILE A 179 -13.37 24.26 16.49
C ILE A 179 -14.73 24.98 16.49
N PRO A 180 -14.75 26.33 16.40
CA PRO A 180 -15.99 27.09 16.30
C PRO A 180 -16.87 26.58 15.14
N LEU A 181 -18.19 26.52 15.36
CA LEU A 181 -19.12 25.91 14.38
C LEU A 181 -19.08 26.61 13.01
N ASP A 182 -18.95 27.93 12.98
CA ASP A 182 -18.88 28.71 11.74
C ASP A 182 -17.59 28.43 10.97
N GLU A 183 -16.47 28.28 11.68
CA GLU A 183 -15.17 27.91 11.10
C GLU A 183 -15.18 26.47 10.58
N LEU A 184 -15.80 25.55 11.31
CA LEU A 184 -16.00 24.16 10.86
C LEU A 184 -16.77 24.11 9.54
N LYS A 185 -17.89 24.85 9.45
CA LYS A 185 -18.73 24.89 8.25
C LYS A 185 -18.01 25.55 7.08
N THR A 186 -17.23 26.60 7.35
CA THR A 186 -16.44 27.32 6.33
C THR A 186 -15.30 26.46 5.81
N GLY A 187 -14.62 25.72 6.70
CA GLY A 187 -13.52 24.82 6.35
C GLY A 187 -13.96 23.47 5.78
N TYR A 188 -15.25 23.13 5.82
CA TYR A 188 -15.75 21.85 5.32
C TYR A 188 -15.70 21.77 3.79
N ASP A 189 -14.84 20.89 3.28
CA ASP A 189 -14.87 20.42 1.91
C ASP A 189 -15.38 18.97 1.86
N LYS A 190 -16.11 18.57 0.81
CA LYS A 190 -16.71 17.21 0.74
C LYS A 190 -15.66 16.10 0.59
N THR A 191 -14.47 16.42 0.09
CA THR A 191 -13.45 15.44 -0.30
C THR A 191 -12.25 15.38 0.65
N LEU A 192 -11.98 16.46 1.39
CA LEU A 192 -10.81 16.59 2.25
C LEU A 192 -11.16 17.21 3.61
N ALA A 193 -10.64 16.60 4.68
CA ALA A 193 -10.76 17.13 6.05
C ALA A 193 -9.73 18.23 6.35
N ASP A 194 -8.82 18.52 5.41
CA ASP A 194 -7.68 19.43 5.62
C ASP A 194 -8.13 20.86 5.94
N GLY A 195 -9.24 21.32 5.34
CA GLY A 195 -9.81 22.64 5.64
C GLY A 195 -10.32 22.77 7.08
N ILE A 196 -10.60 21.65 7.76
CA ILE A 196 -10.91 21.62 9.20
C ILE A 196 -9.63 21.44 10.01
N LYS A 197 -8.80 20.45 9.66
CA LYS A 197 -7.59 20.07 10.41
C LYS A 197 -6.55 21.19 10.52
N PHE A 198 -6.39 21.97 9.46
CA PHE A 198 -5.40 23.04 9.37
C PHE A 198 -6.04 24.43 9.51
N ASN A 199 -7.31 24.50 9.93
CA ASN A 199 -7.93 25.77 10.28
C ASN A 199 -7.23 26.36 11.52
N GLU A 200 -6.97 27.67 11.52
CA GLU A 200 -6.29 28.35 12.63
C GLU A 200 -7.07 28.28 13.96
N ALA A 201 -8.40 28.18 13.88
CA ALA A 201 -9.29 28.02 15.03
C ALA A 201 -9.43 26.56 15.50
N PHE A 202 -8.80 25.60 14.82
CA PHE A 202 -8.82 24.20 15.24
C PHE A 202 -7.88 23.95 16.42
N ASN A 203 -8.45 23.55 17.55
CA ASN A 203 -7.75 23.32 18.80
C ASN A 203 -7.13 21.91 18.86
N ASP A 204 -6.01 21.73 18.15
CA ASP A 204 -5.30 20.44 18.10
C ASP A 204 -4.81 19.98 19.48
N GLU A 205 -4.42 20.92 20.36
CA GLU A 205 -3.97 20.58 21.72
C GLU A 205 -5.12 19.99 22.57
N TYR A 206 -6.31 20.58 22.48
CA TYR A 206 -7.49 20.07 23.15
C TYR A 206 -7.89 18.70 22.62
N LEU A 207 -7.90 18.51 21.29
CA LEU A 207 -8.17 17.20 20.69
C LEU A 207 -7.20 16.12 21.16
N ASN A 208 -5.91 16.44 21.29
CA ASN A 208 -4.90 15.49 21.74
C ASN A 208 -5.06 15.08 23.22
N THR A 209 -5.63 15.95 24.05
CA THR A 209 -5.85 15.71 25.49
C THR A 209 -7.23 15.11 25.78
N HIS A 210 -8.26 15.42 24.98
CA HIS A 210 -9.66 15.03 25.17
C HIS A 210 -10.17 14.06 24.08
N LYS A 211 -9.34 13.07 23.71
CA LYS A 211 -9.65 12.10 22.63
C LYS A 211 -10.96 11.34 22.84
N SER A 212 -11.29 10.98 24.08
CA SER A 212 -12.53 10.28 24.41
C SER A 212 -13.76 11.13 24.14
N GLU A 213 -13.70 12.42 24.48
CA GLU A 213 -14.84 13.35 24.31
C GLU A 213 -15.16 13.55 22.83
N PHE A 214 -14.11 13.67 22.00
CA PHE A 214 -14.27 13.69 20.54
C PHE A 214 -14.92 12.41 20.00
N LEU A 215 -14.46 11.24 20.46
CA LEU A 215 -15.02 9.95 20.01
C LEU A 215 -16.45 9.76 20.50
N ASP A 216 -16.78 10.22 21.70
CA ASP A 216 -18.13 10.17 22.27
C ASP A 216 -19.09 11.08 21.48
N LEU A 217 -18.65 12.29 21.12
CA LEU A 217 -19.41 13.17 20.20
C LEU A 217 -19.64 12.48 18.85
N TYR A 218 -18.57 11.99 18.22
CA TYR A 218 -18.63 11.29 16.94
C TYR A 218 -19.61 10.10 16.95
N LEU A 219 -19.54 9.24 17.96
CA LEU A 219 -20.38 8.05 18.07
C LEU A 219 -21.83 8.40 18.44
N SER A 220 -22.06 9.40 19.29
CA SER A 220 -23.41 9.83 19.68
C SER A 220 -24.17 10.54 18.56
N MET A 221 -23.46 11.22 17.65
CA MET A 221 -24.06 11.84 16.48
C MET A 221 -24.39 10.85 15.36
N ALA A 222 -23.66 9.73 15.26
CA ALA A 222 -23.77 8.79 14.14
C ALA A 222 -25.20 8.28 13.85
N PRO A 223 -26.01 7.84 14.84
CA PRO A 223 -27.35 7.32 14.57
C PRO A 223 -28.32 8.35 13.97
N ARG A 224 -28.15 9.63 14.31
CA ARG A 224 -28.97 10.75 13.79
C ARG A 224 -28.49 11.24 12.42
N ASN A 225 -27.27 10.85 12.02
CA ASN A 225 -26.55 11.38 10.85
C ASN A 225 -25.97 10.30 9.94
N LEU A 226 -26.59 9.10 9.89
CA LEU A 226 -26.08 7.99 9.09
C LEU A 226 -25.89 8.35 7.61
N ILE A 227 -26.83 9.10 7.00
CA ILE A 227 -26.71 9.51 5.60
C ILE A 227 -25.54 10.49 5.41
N PRO A 228 -25.46 11.64 6.12
CA PRO A 228 -24.28 12.52 6.05
C PRO A 228 -22.96 11.79 6.29
N TYR A 229 -22.90 10.86 7.25
CA TYR A 229 -21.70 10.09 7.56
C TYR A 229 -21.29 9.17 6.40
N ILE A 230 -22.24 8.46 5.79
CA ILE A 230 -21.98 7.56 4.66
C ILE A 230 -21.57 8.38 3.43
N GLU A 231 -22.25 9.50 3.15
CA GLU A 231 -21.92 10.37 2.03
C GLU A 231 -20.53 10.98 2.18
N ALA A 232 -20.21 11.51 3.36
CA ALA A 232 -18.91 12.09 3.66
C ALA A 232 -17.77 11.07 3.51
N TRP A 233 -17.96 9.86 4.06
CA TRP A 233 -17.03 8.76 3.87
C TRP A 233 -16.90 8.38 2.37
N GLY A 234 -18.03 8.30 1.67
CA GLY A 234 -18.09 7.98 0.26
C GLY A 234 -17.30 8.97 -0.58
N TRP A 235 -17.48 10.28 -0.35
CA TRP A 235 -16.76 11.34 -1.05
C TRP A 235 -15.26 11.35 -0.75
N GLN A 236 -14.88 11.25 0.53
CA GLN A 236 -13.46 11.27 0.94
C GLN A 236 -12.70 10.04 0.44
N THR A 237 -13.35 8.87 0.42
CA THR A 237 -12.70 7.62 0.00
C THR A 237 -12.90 7.29 -1.47
N ARG A 238 -13.75 8.04 -2.21
CA ARG A 238 -14.16 7.76 -3.59
C ARG A 238 -12.99 7.41 -4.50
N GLY A 239 -11.90 8.18 -4.39
CA GLY A 239 -10.69 7.98 -5.18
C GLY A 239 -10.01 6.62 -5.00
N TYR A 240 -10.34 5.86 -3.95
CA TYR A 240 -9.75 4.55 -3.66
C TYR A 240 -10.56 3.36 -4.20
N TRP A 241 -11.80 3.58 -4.64
CA TRP A 241 -12.69 2.50 -5.07
C TRP A 241 -13.53 2.83 -6.32
N ASP A 242 -13.67 4.08 -6.73
CA ASP A 242 -14.37 4.46 -7.96
C ASP A 242 -13.41 4.46 -9.17
N PRO A 243 -13.57 3.57 -10.16
CA PRO A 243 -12.73 3.53 -11.36
C PRO A 243 -12.79 4.79 -12.22
N SER A 244 -13.87 5.57 -12.10
CA SER A 244 -14.06 6.80 -12.88
C SER A 244 -13.19 7.95 -12.38
N VAL A 245 -12.72 7.90 -11.13
CA VAL A 245 -11.88 8.94 -10.52
C VAL A 245 -10.41 8.71 -10.88
N SER A 246 -9.75 9.76 -11.34
CA SER A 246 -8.33 9.79 -11.66
C SER A 246 -7.55 10.61 -10.63
N SER A 247 -6.36 10.12 -10.27
CA SER A 247 -5.41 10.88 -9.47
C SER A 247 -4.82 12.04 -10.28
N TRP A 248 -4.41 13.11 -9.59
CA TRP A 248 -3.68 14.25 -10.19
C TRP A 248 -2.42 13.81 -10.96
N LEU A 249 -1.90 12.60 -10.69
CA LEU A 249 -0.79 12.01 -11.43
C LEU A 249 -1.09 11.82 -12.94
N ILE A 250 -2.36 11.70 -13.32
CA ILE A 250 -2.82 11.50 -14.70
C ILE A 250 -3.31 12.83 -15.31
N VAL A 251 -3.57 13.83 -14.46
CA VAL A 251 -4.01 15.16 -14.88
C VAL A 251 -2.78 16.01 -15.21
N PRO A 252 -2.74 16.71 -16.37
CA PRO A 252 -1.62 17.57 -16.73
C PRO A 252 -1.33 18.62 -15.64
N SER A 253 -0.06 18.92 -15.41
CA SER A 253 0.42 19.95 -14.48
C SER A 253 -0.29 21.31 -14.64
N ALA A 254 -0.78 21.60 -15.85
CA ALA A 254 -1.56 22.80 -16.17
C ALA A 254 -2.87 22.98 -15.35
N TYR A 255 -3.39 21.95 -14.68
CA TYR A 255 -4.59 22.04 -13.84
C TYR A 255 -4.30 22.30 -12.35
N LEU A 256 -3.03 22.30 -11.92
CA LEU A 256 -2.65 22.41 -10.50
C LEU A 256 -2.20 23.82 -10.06
N GLY A 257 -2.42 24.84 -10.88
CA GLY A 257 -1.99 26.21 -10.56
C GLY A 257 -0.52 26.46 -10.92
N ASN A 258 -0.27 27.68 -11.41
CA ASN A 258 0.84 28.07 -12.27
C ASN A 258 2.21 28.32 -11.61
N ASP A 259 2.57 27.67 -10.51
CA ASP A 259 3.79 28.09 -9.78
C ASP A 259 4.99 27.13 -9.88
N ALA A 260 4.82 25.96 -10.51
CA ALA A 260 5.95 25.09 -10.83
C ALA A 260 6.36 25.30 -12.31
N GLN A 261 7.14 26.35 -12.60
CA GLN A 261 7.82 26.43 -13.89
C GLN A 261 8.73 25.20 -14.04
N SER A 262 8.39 24.31 -14.97
CA SER A 262 9.27 23.21 -15.33
C SER A 262 10.59 23.79 -15.83
N PHE A 263 11.71 23.35 -15.28
CA PHE A 263 13.05 23.76 -15.73
C PHE A 263 13.29 23.46 -17.22
N LEU A 264 12.48 22.59 -17.85
CA LEU A 264 12.51 22.23 -19.28
C LEU A 264 11.08 22.05 -19.85
N PRO A 265 10.43 23.12 -20.33
CA PRO A 265 9.04 23.10 -20.82
C PRO A 265 8.78 22.14 -21.99
N SER A 266 9.77 21.92 -22.84
CA SER A 266 9.68 21.02 -24.00
C SER A 266 9.63 19.54 -23.60
N ILE A 267 10.34 19.15 -22.53
CA ILE A 267 10.28 17.79 -21.99
C ILE A 267 8.94 17.58 -21.28
N ASP A 268 8.48 18.57 -20.52
CA ASP A 268 7.22 18.49 -19.80
C ASP A 268 6.02 18.41 -20.77
N ASN A 269 6.04 19.18 -21.88
CA ASN A 269 5.01 19.12 -22.92
C ASN A 269 4.98 17.78 -23.68
N ALA A 270 6.13 17.23 -24.06
CA ALA A 270 6.22 15.92 -24.72
C ALA A 270 5.80 14.78 -23.79
N TYR A 271 6.25 14.82 -22.53
CA TYR A 271 5.87 13.85 -21.51
C TYR A 271 4.37 13.95 -21.18
N ASN A 272 3.80 15.16 -21.10
CA ASN A 272 2.37 15.35 -20.89
C ASN A 272 1.53 14.87 -22.09
N SER A 273 2.01 15.01 -23.33
CA SER A 273 1.31 14.44 -24.49
C SER A 273 1.37 12.93 -24.54
N ASP A 274 2.51 12.33 -24.18
CA ASP A 274 2.68 10.88 -24.12
C ASP A 274 1.88 10.28 -22.96
N MET A 275 1.86 10.95 -21.81
CA MET A 275 1.05 10.60 -20.66
C MET A 275 -0.44 10.69 -21.00
N LYS A 276 -0.89 11.70 -21.75
CA LYS A 276 -2.29 11.80 -22.19
C LYS A 276 -2.69 10.62 -23.08
N HIS A 277 -1.87 10.24 -24.07
CA HIS A 277 -2.13 9.11 -24.96
C HIS A 277 -2.07 7.76 -24.21
N PHE A 278 -1.07 7.58 -23.35
CA PHE A 278 -0.97 6.40 -22.49
C PHE A 278 -2.15 6.33 -21.52
N ALA A 279 -2.54 7.44 -20.91
CA ALA A 279 -3.68 7.52 -20.02
C ALA A 279 -5.00 7.25 -20.74
N THR A 280 -5.14 7.55 -22.03
CA THR A 280 -6.37 7.19 -22.78
C THR A 280 -6.44 5.69 -23.07
N LEU A 281 -5.32 5.05 -23.40
CA LEU A 281 -5.26 3.62 -23.72
C LEU A 281 -5.19 2.73 -22.47
N ALA A 282 -4.57 3.22 -21.40
CA ALA A 282 -4.32 2.49 -20.16
C ALA A 282 -5.10 3.06 -18.97
N TYR A 283 -6.09 3.95 -19.18
CA TYR A 283 -6.90 4.58 -18.12
C TYR A 283 -7.30 3.62 -16.99
N PRO A 284 -7.81 2.40 -17.30
CA PRO A 284 -8.20 1.46 -16.26
C PRO A 284 -7.01 0.97 -15.42
N LEU A 285 -5.80 0.88 -15.99
CA LEU A 285 -4.61 0.44 -15.26
C LEU A 285 -3.98 1.56 -14.41
N LEU A 286 -4.47 2.79 -14.52
CA LEU A 286 -3.96 3.96 -13.79
C LEU A 286 -4.96 4.51 -12.78
N SER A 287 -6.22 4.10 -12.83
CA SER A 287 -7.19 4.42 -11.78
C SER A 287 -6.91 3.61 -10.53
N VAL A 288 -6.73 4.29 -9.39
CA VAL A 288 -6.62 3.67 -8.07
C VAL A 288 -7.84 2.79 -7.78
N GLY A 289 -9.04 3.28 -8.10
CA GLY A 289 -10.27 2.52 -7.92
C GLY A 289 -10.26 1.20 -8.70
N MET A 290 -9.83 1.23 -9.96
CA MET A 290 -9.72 0.00 -10.75
C MET A 290 -8.67 -0.98 -10.20
N LEU A 291 -7.54 -0.49 -9.68
CA LEU A 291 -6.55 -1.34 -9.00
C LEU A 291 -7.16 -2.07 -7.79
N THR A 292 -8.01 -1.38 -7.01
CA THR A 292 -8.75 -1.98 -5.90
C THR A 292 -9.67 -3.10 -6.37
N TRP A 293 -10.42 -2.90 -7.47
CA TRP A 293 -11.29 -3.95 -8.02
C TRP A 293 -10.51 -5.12 -8.61
N VAL A 294 -9.38 -4.88 -9.27
CA VAL A 294 -8.48 -5.96 -9.73
C VAL A 294 -7.98 -6.78 -8.54
N LEU A 295 -7.54 -6.14 -7.46
CA LEU A 295 -7.11 -6.83 -6.24
C LEU A 295 -8.25 -7.65 -5.62
N LEU A 296 -9.46 -7.07 -5.52
CA LEU A 296 -10.64 -7.76 -4.98
C LEU A 296 -10.99 -8.98 -5.84
N PHE A 297 -11.00 -8.83 -7.16
CA PHE A 297 -11.19 -9.93 -8.09
C PHE A 297 -10.14 -11.03 -7.90
N THR A 298 -8.85 -10.67 -7.81
CA THR A 298 -7.78 -11.64 -7.57
C THR A 298 -7.99 -12.37 -6.24
N LEU A 299 -8.35 -11.68 -5.16
CA LEU A 299 -8.64 -12.30 -3.86
C LEU A 299 -9.82 -13.27 -3.95
N LEU A 300 -10.94 -12.86 -4.53
CA LEU A 300 -12.13 -13.70 -4.68
C LEU A 300 -11.86 -14.91 -5.57
N PHE A 301 -11.15 -14.72 -6.68
CA PHE A 301 -10.78 -15.80 -7.59
C PHE A 301 -9.82 -16.81 -6.94
N GLN A 302 -8.87 -16.32 -6.14
CA GLN A 302 -7.99 -17.18 -5.36
C GLN A 302 -8.76 -17.92 -4.26
N ALA A 303 -9.72 -17.28 -3.60
CA ALA A 303 -10.57 -17.94 -2.61
C ALA A 303 -11.41 -19.05 -3.25
N TYR A 304 -12.04 -18.78 -4.40
CA TYR A 304 -12.81 -19.75 -5.17
C TYR A 304 -12.00 -20.99 -5.54
N ARG A 305 -10.76 -20.80 -6.00
CA ARG A 305 -9.86 -21.92 -6.36
C ARG A 305 -9.10 -22.52 -5.17
N ARG A 306 -9.38 -22.09 -3.94
CA ARG A 306 -8.62 -22.46 -2.72
C ARG A 306 -7.10 -22.24 -2.88
N GLY A 307 -6.76 -21.18 -3.59
CA GLY A 307 -5.39 -20.72 -3.84
C GLY A 307 -4.79 -19.96 -2.65
N GLN A 308 -3.76 -19.18 -2.93
CA GLN A 308 -3.02 -18.45 -1.91
C GLN A 308 -3.61 -17.06 -1.67
N LEU A 309 -4.12 -16.84 -0.45
CA LEU A 309 -4.69 -15.56 -0.02
C LEU A 309 -3.74 -14.76 0.88
N LEU A 310 -2.99 -15.44 1.77
CA LEU A 310 -2.13 -14.79 2.74
C LEU A 310 -1.09 -13.83 2.11
N PRO A 311 -0.44 -14.16 0.99
CA PRO A 311 0.51 -13.23 0.39
C PRO A 311 -0.13 -11.99 -0.25
N LEU A 312 -1.42 -12.02 -0.59
CA LEU A 312 -2.14 -10.87 -1.15
C LEU A 312 -2.77 -9.98 -0.07
N LEU A 313 -2.93 -10.53 1.14
CA LEU A 313 -3.51 -9.83 2.28
C LEU A 313 -2.81 -8.49 2.61
N PRO A 314 -1.48 -8.33 2.52
CA PRO A 314 -0.85 -7.03 2.76
C PRO A 314 -1.37 -5.91 1.85
N LEU A 315 -1.70 -6.21 0.59
CA LEU A 315 -2.31 -5.24 -0.33
C LEU A 315 -3.75 -4.92 0.04
N ALA A 316 -4.52 -5.93 0.46
CA ALA A 316 -5.90 -5.75 0.90
C ALA A 316 -5.97 -4.86 2.15
N VAL A 317 -5.07 -5.09 3.11
CA VAL A 317 -4.98 -4.29 4.32
C VAL A 317 -4.48 -2.88 4.00
N LEU A 318 -3.55 -2.72 3.05
CA LEU A 318 -3.14 -1.39 2.58
C LEU A 318 -4.35 -0.58 2.08
N ILE A 319 -5.16 -1.13 1.18
CA ILE A 319 -6.40 -0.48 0.71
C ILE A 319 -7.38 -0.25 1.86
N GLY A 320 -7.59 -1.25 2.72
CA GLY A 320 -8.49 -1.14 3.88
C GLY A 320 -8.10 0.01 4.81
N THR A 321 -6.81 0.22 5.06
CA THR A 321 -6.35 1.36 5.88
C THR A 321 -6.65 2.70 5.21
N MET A 322 -6.64 2.78 3.86
CA MET A 322 -7.07 4.00 3.16
C MET A 322 -8.58 4.21 3.26
N LEU A 323 -9.39 3.15 3.30
CA LEU A 323 -10.85 3.29 3.46
C LEU A 323 -11.27 3.68 4.88
N ILE A 324 -10.44 3.39 5.89
CA ILE A 324 -10.72 3.70 7.30
C ILE A 324 -10.11 5.05 7.73
N ALA A 325 -8.96 5.40 7.16
CA ALA A 325 -8.18 6.56 7.55
C ALA A 325 -7.50 7.20 6.34
N ALA A 326 -8.27 7.48 5.28
CA ALA A 326 -7.76 8.19 4.10
C ALA A 326 -7.15 9.53 4.54
N PRO A 327 -5.82 9.72 4.41
CA PRO A 327 -5.21 10.98 4.79
C PRO A 327 -5.43 12.05 3.72
N ALA A 328 -5.70 11.64 2.47
CA ALA A 328 -5.96 12.54 1.35
C ALA A 328 -6.85 11.84 0.31
N TRP A 329 -7.49 12.64 -0.54
CA TRP A 329 -8.36 12.18 -1.62
C TRP A 329 -7.54 11.70 -2.83
N CYS A 330 -7.77 10.46 -3.29
CA CYS A 330 -7.22 9.89 -4.53
C CYS A 330 -5.69 10.00 -4.73
N GLU A 331 -4.90 9.73 -3.68
CA GLU A 331 -3.44 9.77 -3.74
C GLU A 331 -2.84 8.44 -4.22
N PHE A 332 -2.46 8.39 -5.50
CA PHE A 332 -1.96 7.16 -6.14
C PHE A 332 -0.70 6.60 -5.46
N ARG A 333 0.15 7.48 -4.88
CA ARG A 333 1.37 7.06 -4.16
C ARG A 333 1.09 6.12 -2.99
N TYR A 334 -0.08 6.19 -2.37
CA TYR A 334 -0.44 5.37 -1.21
C TYR A 334 -0.85 3.95 -1.58
N VAL A 335 -1.27 3.74 -2.82
CA VAL A 335 -1.65 2.42 -3.35
C VAL A 335 -0.64 1.89 -4.37
N PHE A 336 0.49 2.57 -4.53
CA PHE A 336 1.48 2.26 -5.57
C PHE A 336 1.98 0.81 -5.50
N ALA A 337 2.05 0.21 -4.30
CA ALA A 337 2.36 -1.20 -4.13
C ALA A 337 1.39 -2.14 -4.87
N VAL A 338 0.10 -1.80 -4.94
CA VAL A 338 -0.91 -2.56 -5.69
C VAL A 338 -0.62 -2.49 -7.18
N HIS A 339 -0.27 -1.30 -7.67
CA HIS A 339 0.12 -1.09 -9.07
C HIS A 339 1.36 -1.91 -9.45
N LEU A 340 2.40 -1.88 -8.60
CA LEU A 340 3.61 -2.67 -8.83
C LEU A 340 3.34 -4.19 -8.76
N ALA A 341 2.34 -4.61 -7.99
CA ALA A 341 1.93 -6.01 -7.85
C ALA A 341 1.02 -6.51 -8.99
N LEU A 342 0.57 -5.66 -9.92
CA LEU A 342 -0.31 -6.05 -11.02
C LEU A 342 0.16 -7.30 -11.78
N PRO A 343 1.43 -7.38 -12.25
CA PRO A 343 1.90 -8.57 -12.97
C PRO A 343 1.88 -9.83 -12.10
N LEU A 344 2.14 -9.69 -10.79
CA LEU A 344 2.05 -10.79 -9.85
C LEU A 344 0.60 -11.25 -9.67
N MET A 345 -0.35 -10.34 -9.52
CA MET A 345 -1.78 -10.67 -9.41
C MET A 345 -2.29 -11.42 -10.65
N ILE A 346 -1.91 -10.95 -11.84
CA ILE A 346 -2.22 -11.63 -13.11
C ILE A 346 -1.56 -13.02 -13.17
N ALA A 347 -0.28 -13.13 -12.80
CA ALA A 347 0.43 -14.41 -12.78
C ALA A 347 -0.24 -15.44 -11.84
N LEU A 348 -0.80 -15.00 -10.72
CA LEU A 348 -1.52 -15.88 -9.79
C LEU A 348 -2.85 -16.35 -10.37
N CYS A 349 -3.58 -15.46 -11.05
CA CYS A 349 -4.80 -15.84 -11.75
C CYS A 349 -4.50 -16.91 -12.83
N LEU A 350 -3.50 -16.67 -13.69
CA LEU A 350 -3.22 -17.52 -14.85
C LEU A 350 -2.41 -18.78 -14.52
N TYR A 351 -1.41 -18.66 -13.64
CA TYR A 351 -0.39 -19.69 -13.39
C TYR A 351 -0.29 -20.10 -11.92
N GLY A 352 -1.21 -19.64 -11.07
CA GLY A 352 -1.16 -19.83 -9.61
C GLY A 352 -0.87 -21.27 -9.16
N ASN A 353 -1.43 -22.28 -9.84
CA ASN A 353 -1.22 -23.70 -9.50
C ASN A 353 0.13 -24.26 -9.98
N ARG A 354 0.81 -23.57 -10.90
CA ARG A 354 2.08 -24.00 -11.53
C ARG A 354 3.32 -23.33 -10.91
N ILE A 355 3.14 -22.22 -10.21
CA ILE A 355 4.22 -21.48 -9.53
C ILE A 355 4.77 -22.33 -8.37
N SER A 356 5.95 -22.91 -8.55
CA SER A 356 6.58 -23.77 -7.55
C SER A 356 7.39 -22.97 -6.50
N PRO A 357 7.59 -23.48 -5.27
CA PRO A 357 8.51 -22.85 -4.31
C PRO A 357 9.97 -22.91 -4.78
N ILE A 358 10.83 -21.98 -4.34
CA ILE A 358 12.29 -22.14 -4.45
C ILE A 358 12.68 -23.39 -3.65
N THR A 359 13.06 -24.45 -4.34
CA THR A 359 13.75 -25.61 -3.75
C THR A 359 15.26 -25.40 -3.84
N LYS A 360 16.03 -25.92 -2.87
CA LYS A 360 17.51 -25.89 -2.88
C LYS A 360 18.13 -26.34 -4.22
N THR A 361 17.43 -27.17 -5.00
CA THR A 361 17.84 -27.62 -6.33
C THR A 361 17.89 -26.53 -7.40
N THR A 362 17.17 -25.40 -7.24
CA THR A 362 17.26 -24.26 -8.17
C THR A 362 18.55 -23.44 -8.02
N ASP A 363 19.24 -23.57 -6.89
CA ASP A 363 20.54 -22.94 -6.63
C ASP A 363 21.68 -23.74 -7.31
N ASN A 364 21.57 -25.07 -7.33
CA ASN A 364 22.55 -25.94 -7.99
C ASN A 364 22.57 -25.83 -9.53
N ARG A 365 21.54 -25.27 -10.18
CA ARG A 365 21.56 -25.01 -11.64
C ARG A 365 22.50 -23.87 -12.04
N MET A 366 23.16 -23.20 -11.09
CA MET A 366 24.25 -22.25 -11.35
C MET A 366 25.65 -22.88 -11.19
N LYS A 367 25.78 -24.18 -10.88
CA LYS A 367 27.04 -24.87 -11.10
C LYS A 367 27.17 -25.12 -12.60
N LYS A 368 28.24 -24.56 -13.18
CA LYS A 368 28.64 -24.58 -14.61
C LYS A 368 28.12 -25.82 -15.36
N PRO A 369 27.69 -25.70 -16.63
CA PRO A 369 27.58 -26.87 -17.48
C PRO A 369 28.95 -27.56 -17.50
N THR A 370 29.01 -28.80 -17.05
CA THR A 370 30.16 -29.67 -17.24
C THR A 370 30.35 -29.81 -18.74
N ILE A 371 31.32 -29.08 -19.29
CA ILE A 371 31.84 -29.30 -20.62
C ILE A 371 32.40 -30.74 -20.62
N PRO A 372 31.92 -31.65 -21.48
CA PRO A 372 32.52 -32.96 -21.59
C PRO A 372 33.96 -32.78 -22.08
N ASN A 373 34.91 -33.20 -21.25
CA ASN A 373 36.33 -33.17 -21.60
C ASN A 373 36.56 -34.21 -22.70
N THR A 374 36.54 -33.77 -23.96
CA THR A 374 36.92 -34.56 -25.13
C THR A 374 38.35 -34.20 -25.52
N GLN A 375 39.30 -34.74 -24.77
CA GLN A 375 40.62 -35.09 -25.28
C GLN A 375 40.68 -36.61 -25.10
N GLY A 376 40.45 -37.41 -26.14
CA GLY A 376 41.29 -37.42 -27.33
C GLY A 376 42.47 -38.34 -27.05
N VAL A 377 42.16 -39.63 -26.83
CA VAL A 377 43.14 -40.73 -26.78
C VAL A 377 43.69 -40.86 -28.20
N LEU A 378 44.89 -40.33 -28.45
CA LEU A 378 45.74 -40.81 -29.51
C LEU A 378 46.68 -41.83 -28.89
N GLY A 379 46.28 -43.10 -28.99
CA GLY A 379 47.15 -44.24 -28.80
C GLY A 379 48.01 -44.44 -30.04
N ASN A 380 49.24 -44.85 -29.76
CA ASN A 380 50.24 -45.45 -30.66
C ASN A 380 49.64 -46.24 -31.84
N GLU A 381 50.07 -45.91 -33.05
CA GLU A 381 50.85 -46.76 -33.97
C GLU A 381 51.32 -45.94 -35.20
#